data_AF-A0A8C2UNT4-F1
#
_entry.id   AF-A0A8C2UNT4-F1
#
_cell.length_a   1.000
_cell.length_b   1.000
_cell.length_c   1.000
_cell.angle_alpha   90.00
_cell.angle_beta   90.00
_cell.angle_gamma   90.00
#
_symmetry.space_group_name_H-M   'P 1'
#
loop_
_entity.id
_entity.type
_entity.pdbx_description
1 polymer ?
#
loop_
_entity_poly.entity_id
_entity_poly.type
_entity_poly.pdbx_seq_one_letter_code
_entity_poly.pdbx_strand_id
1 'polypeptide(L)'
;MAFVIFALQLVLYILLLPMYLLNFLGVWNWICKKWFPAFLSRFTVTYNRQMASKKRELFSNLQEFAGPAGKLSLLELGCGTGANFKFYPSECRVTCIDPNPNFEKYLIKSIAENRHLQFERFVVGVGENMHQVADGSMDVVVCTLVLCSVKSQEQILREVCRVLRPQ
;
A
#
# COMPACT_ATOMS: atom_id res chain seq x y z
N MET A 1 -29.27 -26.03 -26.37
CA MET A 1 -28.34 -25.79 -25.23
C MET A 1 -26.90 -25.55 -25.68
N ALA A 2 -26.29 -26.45 -26.48
CA ALA A 2 -24.90 -26.29 -26.93
C ALA A 2 -24.60 -24.99 -27.73
N PHE A 3 -25.49 -24.60 -28.65
CA PHE A 3 -25.33 -23.36 -29.44
C PHE A 3 -25.34 -22.09 -28.58
N VAL A 4 -26.20 -22.04 -27.56
CA VAL A 4 -26.29 -20.90 -26.64
C VAL A 4 -25.01 -20.78 -25.81
N ILE A 5 -24.49 -21.90 -25.31
CA ILE A 5 -23.22 -21.94 -24.57
C ILE A 5 -22.07 -21.47 -25.46
N PHE A 6 -22.00 -21.92 -26.71
CA PHE A 6 -20.97 -21.49 -27.66
C PHE A 6 -21.05 -19.99 -27.96
N ALA A 7 -22.26 -19.46 -28.20
CA ALA A 7 -22.47 -18.03 -28.42
C ALA A 7 -22.03 -17.19 -27.20
N LEU A 8 -22.38 -17.64 -25.98
CA LEU A 8 -21.96 -16.96 -24.74
C LEU A 8 -20.43 -17.00 -24.55
N GLN A 9 -19.78 -18.12 -24.86
CA GLN A 9 -18.32 -18.23 -24.81
C GLN A 9 -17.65 -17.28 -25.82
N LEU A 10 -18.16 -17.21 -27.05
CA LEU A 10 -17.62 -16.31 -28.08
C LEU A 10 -17.73 -14.84 -27.66
N VAL A 11 -18.88 -14.44 -27.10
CA VAL A 11 -19.08 -13.09 -26.56
C VAL A 11 -18.09 -12.81 -25.43
N LEU A 12 -17.91 -13.74 -24.50
CA LEU A 12 -16.94 -13.60 -23.41
C LEU A 12 -15.50 -13.43 -23.95
N TYR A 13 -15.10 -14.24 -24.93
CA TYR A 13 -13.78 -14.11 -25.57
C TYR A 13 -13.61 -12.76 -26.25
N ILE A 14 -14.59 -12.29 -27.01
CA ILE A 14 -14.54 -10.97 -27.67
C ILE A 14 -14.41 -9.84 -26.64
N LEU A 15 -15.13 -9.94 -25.51
CA LEU A 15 -15.06 -8.95 -24.44
C LEU A 15 -13.71 -8.95 -23.71
N LEU A 16 -13.09 -10.13 -23.52
CA LEU A 16 -11.80 -10.26 -22.84
C LEU A 16 -10.60 -10.04 -23.79
N LEU A 17 -10.77 -10.20 -25.10
CA LEU A 17 -9.71 -10.10 -26.10
C LEU A 17 -8.91 -8.79 -26.01
N PRO A 18 -9.52 -7.60 -25.85
CA PRO A 18 -8.75 -6.36 -25.69
C PRO A 18 -7.87 -6.38 -24.44
N MET A 19 -8.34 -6.94 -23.33
CA MET A 19 -7.55 -7.06 -22.10
C MET A 19 -6.36 -8.00 -22.30
N TYR A 20 -6.57 -9.16 -22.93
CA TYR A 20 -5.49 -10.08 -23.28
C TYR A 20 -4.49 -9.46 -24.24
N LEU A 21 -4.95 -8.74 -25.25
CA LEU A 21 -4.09 -8.06 -26.22
C LEU A 21 -3.26 -6.96 -25.55
N LEU A 22 -3.88 -6.12 -24.71
CA LEU A 22 -3.18 -5.09 -23.94
C LEU A 22 -2.16 -5.71 -22.97
N ASN A 23 -2.47 -6.87 -22.37
CA ASN A 23 -1.55 -7.59 -21.49
C ASN A 23 -0.38 -8.19 -22.28
N PHE A 24 -0.65 -8.80 -23.45
CA PHE A 24 0.37 -9.32 -24.36
C PHE A 24 1.31 -8.22 -24.86
N LEU A 25 0.77 -7.03 -25.18
CA LEU A 25 1.55 -5.86 -25.57
C LEU A 25 2.27 -5.18 -24.39
N GLY A 26 2.09 -5.66 -23.15
CA GLY A 26 2.70 -5.09 -21.94
C GLY A 26 2.11 -3.74 -21.49
N VAL A 27 1.13 -3.20 -22.23
CA VAL A 27 0.51 -1.89 -21.99
C VAL A 27 -0.49 -1.93 -20.83
N TRP A 28 -1.12 -3.09 -20.59
CA TRP A 28 -2.15 -3.27 -19.56
C TRP A 28 -1.65 -2.89 -18.16
N ASN A 29 -0.48 -3.38 -17.76
CA ASN A 29 0.11 -3.09 -16.45
C ASN A 29 0.35 -1.58 -16.24
N TRP A 30 0.80 -0.88 -17.29
CA TRP A 30 1.02 0.56 -17.22
C TRP A 30 -0.30 1.33 -17.08
N ILE A 31 -1.33 0.97 -17.86
CA ILE A 31 -2.67 1.55 -17.76
C ILE A 31 -3.22 1.32 -16.35
N CYS A 32 -3.22 0.08 -15.86
CA CYS A 32 -3.70 -0.25 -14.52
C CYS A 32 -2.98 0.57 -13.44
N LYS A 33 -1.64 0.64 -13.46
CA LYS A 33 -0.87 1.43 -12.50
C LYS A 33 -1.22 2.92 -12.54
N LYS A 34 -1.55 3.47 -13.69
CA LYS A 34 -1.88 4.90 -13.82
C LYS A 34 -3.29 5.23 -13.32
N TRP A 35 -4.26 4.36 -13.58
CA TRP A 35 -5.66 4.58 -13.21
C TRP A 35 -6.00 4.12 -11.79
N PHE A 36 -5.33 3.07 -11.31
CA PHE A 36 -5.60 2.48 -10.00
C PHE A 36 -5.49 3.48 -8.84
N PRO A 37 -4.50 4.39 -8.77
CA PRO A 37 -4.44 5.40 -7.71
C PRO A 37 -5.64 6.35 -7.69
N ALA A 38 -6.14 6.75 -8.87
CA ALA A 38 -7.29 7.64 -8.95
C ALA A 38 -8.56 6.93 -8.47
N PHE A 39 -8.76 5.68 -8.89
CA PHE A 39 -9.84 4.84 -8.38
C PHE A 39 -9.75 4.64 -6.86
N LEU A 40 -8.57 4.23 -6.37
CA LEU A 40 -8.34 3.97 -4.96
C LEU A 40 -8.55 5.23 -4.12
N SER A 41 -8.11 6.41 -4.58
CA SER A 41 -8.33 7.67 -3.87
C SER A 41 -9.80 7.99 -3.61
N ARG A 42 -10.72 7.58 -4.51
CA ARG A 42 -12.16 7.77 -4.32
C ARG A 42 -12.72 6.73 -3.34
N PHE A 43 -12.32 5.47 -3.50
CA PHE A 43 -12.74 4.38 -2.63
C PHE A 43 -12.27 4.59 -1.17
N THR A 44 -11.02 5.02 -1.00
CA THR A 44 -10.38 5.24 0.30
C THR A 44 -11.16 6.22 1.18
N VAL A 45 -11.81 7.25 0.62
CA VAL A 45 -12.59 8.22 1.42
C VAL A 45 -13.73 7.53 2.18
N THR A 46 -14.54 6.74 1.46
CA THR A 46 -15.67 6.03 2.06
C THR A 46 -15.19 4.94 3.01
N TYR A 47 -14.20 4.15 2.60
CA TYR A 47 -13.60 3.12 3.44
C TYR A 47 -13.02 3.68 4.74
N ASN A 48 -12.25 4.77 4.67
CA ASN A 48 -11.67 5.41 5.85
C ASN A 48 -12.72 5.96 6.80
N ARG A 49 -13.85 6.48 6.29
CA ARG A 49 -14.96 6.93 7.13
C ARG A 49 -15.56 5.77 7.93
N GLN A 50 -15.80 4.64 7.27
CA GLN A 50 -16.36 3.44 7.91
C GLN A 50 -15.38 2.82 8.91
N MET A 51 -14.09 2.76 8.55
CA MET A 51 -13.06 2.14 9.37
C MET A 51 -12.42 3.05 10.40
N ALA A 52 -12.85 4.31 10.51
CA ALA A 52 -12.18 5.31 11.36
C ALA A 52 -12.05 4.88 12.83
N SER A 53 -13.10 4.32 13.41
CA SER A 53 -13.06 3.83 14.80
C SER A 53 -12.07 2.67 14.96
N LYS A 54 -12.11 1.70 14.05
CA LYS A 54 -11.21 0.54 14.06
C LYS A 54 -9.76 0.90 13.82
N LYS A 55 -9.49 1.88 12.96
CA LYS A 55 -8.13 2.40 12.75
C LYS A 55 -7.61 3.14 13.98
N ARG A 56 -8.44 3.95 14.65
CA ARG A 56 -8.04 4.60 15.91
C ARG A 56 -7.67 3.58 16.98
N GLU A 57 -8.50 2.55 17.13
CA GLU A 57 -8.27 1.46 18.08
C GLU A 57 -6.97 0.71 17.72
N LEU A 58 -6.81 0.30 16.46
CA LEU A 58 -5.65 -0.44 15.96
C LEU A 58 -4.33 0.30 16.14
N PHE A 59 -4.34 1.63 16.00
CA PHE A 59 -3.13 2.45 16.06
C PHE A 59 -2.92 3.18 17.40
N SER A 60 -3.77 2.90 18.40
CA SER A 60 -3.79 3.62 19.67
C SER A 60 -2.51 3.47 20.49
N ASN A 61 -1.85 2.31 20.42
CA ASN A 61 -0.64 1.99 21.19
C ASN A 61 0.66 2.15 20.39
N LEU A 62 0.62 2.72 19.17
CA LEU A 62 1.81 2.84 18.31
C LEU A 62 2.98 3.55 19.02
N GLN A 63 2.68 4.56 19.83
CA GLN A 63 3.70 5.34 20.53
C GLN A 63 4.47 4.53 21.59
N GLU A 64 3.89 3.45 22.10
CA GLU A 64 4.53 2.57 23.10
C GLU A 64 5.72 1.81 22.53
N PHE A 65 5.77 1.63 21.21
CA PHE A 65 6.86 0.96 20.51
C PHE A 65 8.01 1.90 20.12
N ALA A 66 7.94 3.19 20.46
CA ALA A 66 9.01 4.13 20.14
C ALA A 66 10.31 3.72 20.86
N GLY A 67 11.42 3.67 20.12
CA GLY A 67 12.73 3.38 20.70
C GLY A 67 13.22 4.45 21.69
N PRO A 68 14.41 4.27 22.30
CA PRO A 68 14.93 5.12 23.37
C PRO A 68 15.03 6.62 23.04
N ALA A 69 15.10 6.97 21.75
CA ALA A 69 15.10 8.36 21.28
C ALA A 69 13.72 9.05 21.34
N GLY A 70 12.66 8.33 21.75
CA GLY A 70 11.28 8.82 21.90
C GLY A 70 10.53 9.08 20.59
N LYS A 71 11.21 9.06 19.44
CA LYS A 71 10.61 9.25 18.11
C LYS A 71 10.37 7.91 17.42
N LEU A 72 9.10 7.58 17.21
CA LEU A 72 8.66 6.38 16.50
C LEU A 72 9.07 6.45 15.02
N SER A 73 9.78 5.42 14.54
CA SER A 73 10.18 5.23 13.15
C SER A 73 9.31 4.14 12.54
N LEU A 74 8.41 4.52 11.64
CA LEU A 74 7.36 3.67 11.09
C LEU A 74 7.55 3.47 9.59
N LEU A 75 7.47 2.22 9.16
CA LEU A 75 7.35 1.86 7.75
C LEU A 75 5.90 1.57 7.40
N GLU A 76 5.31 2.39 6.52
CA GLU A 76 4.02 2.09 5.90
C GLU A 76 4.27 1.26 4.64
N LEU A 77 4.01 -0.05 4.75
CA LEU A 77 4.11 -1.00 3.67
C LEU A 77 2.83 -0.99 2.84
N GLY A 78 2.95 -0.77 1.52
CA GLY A 78 1.82 -0.62 0.60
C GLY A 78 1.00 0.63 0.89
N CYS A 79 1.67 1.78 0.95
CA CYS A 79 1.10 3.03 1.45
C CYS A 79 -0.08 3.56 0.63
N GLY A 80 -0.20 3.19 -0.64
CA GLY A 80 -1.26 3.67 -1.53
C GLY A 80 -1.43 5.19 -1.46
N THR A 81 -2.61 5.67 -1.07
CA THR A 81 -2.90 7.11 -0.95
C THR A 81 -2.63 7.69 0.45
N GLY A 82 -1.93 6.98 1.33
CA GLY A 82 -1.64 7.43 2.69
C GLY A 82 -2.85 7.38 3.62
N ALA A 83 -3.65 6.32 3.53
CA ALA A 83 -4.97 6.21 4.15
C ALA A 83 -4.95 6.14 5.70
N ASN A 84 -3.79 5.86 6.29
CA ASN A 84 -3.62 5.62 7.73
C ASN A 84 -3.03 6.81 8.48
N PHE A 85 -2.43 7.79 7.77
CA PHE A 85 -1.61 8.87 8.36
C PHE A 85 -2.32 9.67 9.46
N LYS A 86 -3.63 9.91 9.30
CA LYS A 86 -4.46 10.61 10.28
C LYS A 86 -4.50 9.95 11.66
N PHE A 87 -4.21 8.66 11.75
CA PHE A 87 -4.35 7.87 12.96
C PHE A 87 -3.01 7.59 13.66
N TYR A 88 -1.89 7.99 13.05
CA TYR A 88 -0.57 7.83 13.65
C TYR A 88 -0.28 8.93 14.68
N PRO A 89 0.56 8.64 15.69
CA PRO A 89 0.94 9.62 16.70
C PRO A 89 1.75 10.77 16.09
N SER A 90 1.72 11.93 16.76
CA SER A 90 2.50 13.10 16.37
C SER A 90 4.01 12.84 16.42
N GLU A 91 4.77 13.55 15.58
CA GLU A 91 6.23 13.46 15.43
C GLU A 91 6.75 12.08 14.97
N CYS A 92 5.86 11.16 14.60
CA CYS A 92 6.22 9.88 14.01
C CYS A 92 6.93 10.09 12.65
N ARG A 93 8.09 9.44 12.49
CA ARG A 93 8.86 9.41 11.24
C ARG A 93 8.32 8.32 10.35
N VAL A 94 7.77 8.70 9.20
CA VAL A 94 7.11 7.76 8.29
C VAL A 94 7.92 7.62 7.01
N THR A 95 8.41 6.40 6.78
CA THR A 95 8.88 5.95 5.47
C THR A 95 7.77 5.15 4.81
N CYS A 96 7.53 5.36 3.51
CA CYS A 96 6.50 4.65 2.74
C CYS A 96 7.14 3.78 1.66
N ILE A 97 6.58 2.60 1.39
CA ILE A 97 6.96 1.77 0.24
C ILE A 97 5.74 1.30 -0.54
N ASP A 98 5.76 1.44 -1.87
CA ASP A 98 4.72 0.92 -2.77
C ASP A 98 5.30 0.66 -4.18
N PRO A 99 4.90 -0.41 -4.88
CA PRO A 99 5.43 -0.73 -6.22
C PRO A 99 4.92 0.21 -7.33
N ASN A 100 3.92 1.06 -7.05
CA ASN A 100 3.34 1.96 -8.03
C ASN A 100 3.78 3.42 -7.79
N PRO A 101 4.67 3.97 -8.64
CA PRO A 101 5.17 5.34 -8.46
C PRO A 101 4.07 6.41 -8.59
N ASN A 102 2.94 6.09 -9.22
CA ASN A 102 1.85 7.04 -9.44
C ASN A 102 1.09 7.41 -8.16
N PHE A 103 1.38 6.77 -7.02
CA PHE A 103 0.84 7.14 -5.72
C PHE A 103 1.48 8.39 -5.10
N GLU A 104 2.69 8.75 -5.52
CA GLU A 104 3.48 9.85 -4.93
C GLU A 104 2.68 11.15 -4.77
N LYS A 105 1.98 11.60 -5.83
CA LYS A 105 1.14 12.81 -5.78
C LYS A 105 0.02 12.75 -4.74
N TYR A 106 -0.53 11.56 -4.48
CA TYR A 106 -1.57 11.36 -3.47
C TYR A 106 -0.98 11.33 -2.07
N LEU A 107 0.20 10.73 -1.91
CA LEU A 107 0.94 10.75 -0.65
C LEU A 107 1.30 12.18 -0.27
N ILE A 108 1.86 12.98 -1.18
CA ILE A 108 2.20 14.40 -0.93
C ILE A 108 0.97 15.17 -0.44
N LYS A 109 -0.19 14.97 -1.07
CA LYS A 109 -1.44 15.58 -0.61
C LYS A 109 -1.83 15.11 0.80
N SER A 110 -1.79 13.80 1.06
CA SER A 110 -2.11 13.25 2.38
C SER A 110 -1.16 13.78 3.46
N ILE A 111 0.13 13.88 3.18
CA ILE A 111 1.14 14.44 4.09
C ILE A 111 0.83 15.91 4.41
N ALA A 112 0.47 16.70 3.38
CA ALA A 112 0.10 18.11 3.57
C ALA A 112 -1.13 18.30 4.49
N GLU A 113 -2.03 17.31 4.53
CA GLU A 113 -3.21 17.24 5.41
C GLU A 113 -2.88 16.68 6.81
N ASN A 114 -1.73 16.02 6.98
CA ASN A 114 -1.30 15.33 8.20
C ASN A 114 0.06 15.86 8.69
N ARG A 115 0.15 17.18 8.90
CA ARG A 115 1.39 17.89 9.26
C ARG A 115 1.98 17.53 10.63
N HIS A 116 1.27 16.75 11.43
CA HIS A 116 1.78 16.20 12.69
C HIS A 116 2.79 15.06 12.46
N LEU A 117 2.94 14.57 11.23
CA LEU A 117 3.90 13.52 10.88
C LEU A 117 5.19 14.10 10.30
N GLN A 118 6.29 13.40 10.53
CA GLN A 118 7.59 13.65 9.89
C GLN A 118 7.74 12.70 8.71
N PHE A 119 7.37 13.13 7.50
CA PHE A 119 7.52 12.29 6.30
C PHE A 119 8.98 12.24 5.86
N GLU A 120 9.58 11.05 5.83
CA GLU A 120 10.99 10.89 5.45
C GLU A 120 11.17 10.70 3.95
N ARG A 121 10.51 9.68 3.38
CA ARG A 121 10.64 9.35 1.95
C ARG A 121 9.57 8.38 1.47
N PHE A 122 9.36 8.39 0.15
CA PHE A 122 8.62 7.38 -0.57
C PHE A 122 9.58 6.51 -1.39
N VAL A 123 9.52 5.20 -1.16
CA VAL A 123 10.32 4.19 -1.87
C VAL A 123 9.42 3.50 -2.88
N VAL A 124 9.81 3.56 -4.16
CA VAL A 124 9.14 2.77 -5.20
C VAL A 124 9.76 1.38 -5.20
N GLY A 125 9.02 0.39 -4.70
CA GLY A 125 9.53 -0.96 -4.50
C GLY A 125 8.46 -1.96 -4.10
N VAL A 126 8.73 -3.25 -4.29
CA VAL A 126 7.86 -4.34 -3.84
C VAL A 126 8.16 -4.67 -2.38
N GLY A 127 7.14 -5.04 -1.61
CA GLY A 127 7.32 -5.40 -0.19
C GLY A 127 8.15 -6.68 0.00
N GLU A 128 8.13 -7.58 -0.99
CA GLU A 128 8.91 -8.83 -0.98
C GLU A 128 10.43 -8.59 -1.07
N ASN A 129 10.86 -7.37 -1.41
CA ASN A 129 12.25 -6.97 -1.47
C ASN A 129 12.41 -5.48 -1.14
N MET A 130 12.68 -5.19 0.13
CA MET A 130 12.83 -3.87 0.70
C MET A 130 14.31 -3.50 0.88
N HIS A 131 15.21 -3.90 -0.02
CA HIS A 131 16.66 -3.60 0.06
C HIS A 131 17.03 -2.11 0.22
N GLN A 132 16.12 -1.19 -0.15
CA GLN A 132 16.30 0.26 0.04
C GLN A 132 15.99 0.73 1.48
N VAL A 133 15.43 -0.16 2.32
CA VAL A 133 15.15 0.04 3.74
C VAL A 133 16.17 -0.77 4.55
N ALA A 134 16.89 -0.09 5.43
CA ALA A 134 17.98 -0.71 6.20
C ALA A 134 17.46 -1.72 7.23
N ASP A 135 18.27 -2.73 7.51
CA ASP A 135 18.03 -3.72 8.57
C ASP A 135 17.90 -3.01 9.94
N GLY A 136 16.98 -3.49 10.78
CA GLY A 136 16.81 -2.94 12.14
C GLY A 136 16.60 -1.43 12.21
N SER A 137 16.00 -0.82 11.18
CA SER A 137 15.83 0.63 11.09
C SER A 137 14.47 1.12 11.60
N MET A 138 13.46 0.24 11.62
CA MET A 138 12.08 0.57 11.92
C MET A 138 11.66 0.06 13.30
N ASP A 139 10.92 0.88 14.03
CA ASP A 139 10.30 0.50 15.29
C ASP A 139 9.00 -0.28 15.04
N VAL A 140 8.23 0.15 14.02
CA VAL A 140 6.96 -0.47 13.63
C VAL A 140 6.86 -0.59 12.10
N VAL A 141 6.28 -1.68 11.63
CA VAL A 141 5.81 -1.82 10.24
C VAL A 141 4.29 -1.91 10.25
N VAL A 142 3.62 -1.03 9.51
CA VAL A 142 2.17 -1.09 9.30
C VAL A 142 1.89 -1.65 7.91
N CYS A 143 0.97 -2.60 7.85
CA CYS A 143 0.61 -3.30 6.62
C CYS A 143 -0.93 -3.51 6.59
N THR A 144 -1.66 -2.58 5.98
CA THR A 144 -3.13 -2.66 5.85
C THR A 144 -3.55 -2.83 4.41
N LEU A 145 -4.38 -3.85 4.11
CA LEU A 145 -4.86 -4.15 2.74
C LEU A 145 -3.73 -4.46 1.73
N VAL A 146 -2.63 -5.07 2.18
CA VAL A 146 -1.48 -5.39 1.31
C VAL A 146 -1.26 -6.88 1.10
N LEU A 147 -1.23 -7.69 2.17
CA LEU A 147 -0.85 -9.12 2.07
C LEU A 147 -1.73 -9.96 1.13
N CYS A 148 -2.93 -9.49 0.75
CA CYS A 148 -3.79 -10.17 -0.20
C CYS A 148 -3.42 -9.93 -1.69
N SER A 149 -2.53 -8.98 -1.99
CA SER A 149 -2.18 -8.57 -3.36
C SER A 149 -0.74 -8.89 -3.76
N VAL A 150 0.02 -9.53 -2.86
CA VAL A 150 1.45 -9.80 -3.01
C VAL A 150 1.68 -11.20 -3.55
N LYS A 151 2.86 -11.45 -4.15
CA LYS A 151 3.20 -12.76 -4.72
C LYS A 151 3.56 -13.78 -3.65
N SER A 152 4.22 -13.34 -2.58
CA SER A 152 4.63 -14.20 -1.47
C SER A 152 4.51 -13.44 -0.15
N GLN A 153 3.52 -13.84 0.65
CA GLN A 153 3.36 -13.32 2.01
C GLN A 153 4.57 -13.68 2.89
N GLU A 154 5.11 -14.88 2.72
CA GLU A 154 6.29 -15.34 3.45
C GLU A 154 7.51 -14.44 3.21
N GLN A 155 7.79 -14.09 1.95
CA GLN A 155 8.91 -13.19 1.63
C GLN A 155 8.72 -11.80 2.24
N ILE A 156 7.50 -11.25 2.18
CA ILE A 156 7.20 -9.99 2.86
C ILE A 156 7.44 -10.09 4.36
N LEU A 157 6.94 -11.14 5.02
CA LEU A 157 7.09 -11.26 6.47
C LEU A 157 8.58 -11.39 6.86
N ARG A 158 9.41 -12.06 6.06
CA ARG A 158 10.87 -12.09 6.27
C ARG A 158 11.49 -10.70 6.16
N GLU A 159 11.10 -9.92 5.16
CA GLU A 159 11.58 -8.54 5.00
C GLU A 159 11.07 -7.63 6.13
N VAL A 160 9.83 -7.81 6.60
CA VAL A 160 9.29 -7.12 7.78
C VAL A 160 10.15 -7.43 9.02
N CYS A 161 10.47 -8.71 9.26
CA CYS A 161 11.36 -9.09 10.36
C CYS A 161 12.76 -8.48 10.21
N ARG A 162 13.32 -8.39 8.99
CA ARG A 162 14.64 -7.81 8.74
C ARG A 162 14.69 -6.31 9.07
N VAL A 163 13.67 -5.55 8.65
CA VAL A 163 13.68 -4.08 8.82
C VAL A 163 13.31 -3.63 10.23
N LEU A 164 12.59 -4.47 10.99
CA LEU A 164 12.25 -4.21 12.38
C LEU A 164 13.50 -4.28 13.27
N ARG A 165 13.60 -3.35 14.22
CA ARG A 165 14.60 -3.44 15.30
C ARG A 165 14.41 -4.75 16.08
N PRO A 166 15.51 -5.40 16.52
CA PRO A 166 15.43 -6.47 17.50
C PRO A 166 14.74 -5.95 18.77
N GLN A 167 13.81 -6.74 19.32
CA GLN A 167 13.21 -6.47 20.63
C GLN A 167 14.12 -6.96 21.75
#